data_AF-A0AAE6WD42-F1
#
_entry.id   AF-A0AAE6WD42-F1
#
_cell.length_a   1.000
_cell.length_b   1.000
_cell.length_c   1.000
_cell.angle_alpha   90.00
_cell.angle_beta   90.00
_cell.angle_gamma   90.00
#
_symmetry.space_group_name_H-M   'P 1'
#
loop_
_entity.id
_entity.type
_entity.pdbx_description
1 polymer ?
#
loop_
_entity_poly.entity_id
_entity_poly.type
_entity_poly.pdbx_seq_one_letter_code
_entity_poly.pdbx_strand_id
1 'polypeptide(L)'
;MIGREAAVRAVEEHLGREYRQRRAAGADTMPMVVTGVEEHELVWIVSWTSEAFARTGDPRFLVLGNGPYLVDRVDGGLHRVGVVSALSGEWEADYRSRIRRLPVRTAVDDLHDALREVAAARGRFAAVRTLRGKLPVLPPPEALAYVSALLEGDPPVRLLAVATGELVPPLRPEVETVLSGSEVRERRRSGE
;
A
#
# COMPACT_ATOMS: atom_id res chain seq x y z
N MET A 1 -11.55 -13.30 10.39
CA MET A 1 -11.31 -12.81 9.02
C MET A 1 -12.64 -12.36 8.44
N ILE A 2 -12.65 -11.21 7.74
CA ILE A 2 -13.82 -10.65 7.08
C ILE A 2 -14.12 -11.48 5.82
N GLY A 3 -15.36 -11.94 5.69
CA GLY A 3 -15.84 -12.62 4.49
C GLY A 3 -16.21 -11.65 3.37
N ARG A 4 -16.33 -12.18 2.14
CA ARG A 4 -16.67 -11.43 0.93
C ARG A 4 -17.93 -10.58 1.09
N GLU A 5 -19.00 -11.16 1.62
CA GLU A 5 -20.29 -10.47 1.77
C GLU A 5 -20.22 -9.34 2.81
N ALA A 6 -19.39 -9.51 3.84
CA ALA A 6 -19.17 -8.48 4.83
C ALA A 6 -18.36 -7.30 4.26
N ALA A 7 -17.43 -7.57 3.34
CA ALA A 7 -16.71 -6.52 2.62
C ALA A 7 -17.63 -5.72 1.68
N VAL A 8 -18.50 -6.40 0.93
CA VAL A 8 -19.51 -5.74 0.07
C VAL A 8 -20.39 -4.82 0.90
N ARG A 9 -20.99 -5.34 1.98
CA ARG A 9 -21.88 -4.54 2.85
C ARG A 9 -21.18 -3.31 3.41
N ALA A 10 -19.93 -3.44 3.85
CA ALA A 10 -19.17 -2.30 4.38
C ALA A 10 -19.03 -1.16 3.35
N VAL A 11 -18.81 -1.51 2.08
CA VAL A 11 -18.70 -0.54 0.98
C VAL A 11 -20.06 0.02 0.61
N GLU A 12 -21.10 -0.81 0.49
CA GLU A 12 -22.47 -0.35 0.21
C GLU A 12 -22.99 0.63 1.27
N GLU A 13 -22.77 0.33 2.55
CA GLU A 13 -23.12 1.22 3.65
C GLU A 13 -22.36 2.55 3.59
N HIS A 14 -21.07 2.51 3.26
CA HIS A 14 -20.27 3.71 3.11
C HIS A 14 -20.75 4.57 1.93
N LEU A 15 -20.95 3.97 0.76
CA LEU A 15 -21.50 4.64 -0.42
C LEU A 15 -22.87 5.25 -0.14
N GLY A 16 -23.75 4.51 0.54
CA GLY A 16 -25.07 5.00 0.94
C GLY A 16 -25.00 6.18 1.91
N ARG A 17 -24.04 6.17 2.86
CA ARG A 17 -23.80 7.30 3.76
C ARG A 17 -23.28 8.52 3.01
N GLU A 18 -22.27 8.36 2.15
CA GLU A 18 -21.75 9.47 1.33
C GLU A 18 -22.84 10.09 0.46
N TYR A 19 -23.66 9.27 -0.20
CA TYR A 19 -24.76 9.73 -1.03
C TYR A 19 -25.75 10.59 -0.22
N ARG A 20 -26.17 10.12 0.96
CA ARG A 20 -27.08 10.89 1.84
C ARG A 20 -26.45 12.21 2.28
N GLN A 21 -25.17 12.21 2.65
CA GLN A 21 -24.46 13.42 3.08
C GLN A 21 -24.34 14.46 1.94
N ARG A 22 -23.89 14.03 0.75
CA ARG A 22 -23.77 14.92 -0.42
C ARG A 22 -25.12 15.49 -0.85
N ARG A 23 -26.16 14.65 -0.86
CA ARG A 23 -27.53 15.08 -1.16
C ARG A 23 -28.04 16.11 -0.14
N ALA A 24 -27.81 15.88 1.16
CA ALA A 24 -28.19 16.83 2.20
C ALA A 24 -27.44 18.17 2.07
N ALA A 25 -26.22 18.15 1.55
CA ALA A 25 -25.44 19.35 1.20
C ALA A 25 -25.85 20.01 -0.13
N GLY A 26 -26.91 19.52 -0.79
CA GLY A 26 -27.42 20.08 -2.04
C GLY A 26 -26.58 19.75 -3.28
N ALA A 27 -25.62 18.83 -3.20
CA ALA A 27 -24.82 18.43 -4.34
C ALA A 27 -25.65 17.59 -5.33
N ASP A 28 -25.42 17.82 -6.62
CA ASP A 28 -25.90 16.93 -7.66
C ASP A 28 -25.07 15.63 -7.61
N THR A 29 -25.65 14.59 -7.00
CA THR A 29 -24.97 13.33 -6.72
C THR A 29 -25.86 12.15 -7.11
N MET A 30 -25.25 11.09 -7.62
CA MET A 30 -25.93 9.87 -8.05
C MET A 30 -25.74 8.75 -7.02
N PRO A 31 -26.74 7.86 -6.84
CA PRO A 31 -26.53 6.62 -6.10
C PRO A 31 -25.41 5.79 -6.73
N MET A 32 -24.57 5.22 -5.88
CA MET A 32 -23.46 4.36 -6.26
C MET A 32 -23.75 2.92 -5.85
N VAL A 33 -23.26 1.96 -6.64
CA VAL A 33 -23.48 0.54 -6.44
C VAL A 33 -22.18 -0.24 -6.59
N VAL A 34 -22.02 -1.31 -5.82
CA VAL A 34 -20.93 -2.27 -5.98
C VAL A 34 -21.15 -3.10 -7.23
N THR A 35 -20.11 -3.27 -8.05
CA THR A 35 -20.16 -4.01 -9.31
C THR A 35 -19.31 -5.28 -9.29
N GLY A 36 -18.31 -5.35 -8.42
CA GLY A 36 -17.39 -6.48 -8.39
C GLY A 36 -16.63 -6.56 -7.08
N VAL A 37 -16.19 -7.78 -6.76
CA VAL A 37 -15.35 -8.05 -5.60
C VAL A 37 -14.31 -9.07 -6.01
N GLU A 38 -13.06 -8.73 -5.77
CA GLU A 38 -11.91 -9.58 -5.99
C GLU A 38 -11.23 -9.90 -4.65
N GLU A 39 -10.79 -11.15 -4.51
CA GLU A 39 -10.01 -11.59 -3.37
C GLU A 39 -8.54 -11.24 -3.58
N HIS A 40 -7.98 -10.47 -2.66
CA HIS A 40 -6.54 -10.25 -2.56
C HIS A 40 -6.02 -10.86 -1.25
N GLU A 41 -4.72 -11.13 -1.16
CA GLU A 41 -4.13 -11.73 0.04
C GLU A 41 -4.31 -10.84 1.29
N LEU A 42 -4.29 -9.51 1.12
CA LEU A 42 -4.38 -8.52 2.20
C LEU A 42 -5.81 -8.03 2.46
N VAL A 43 -6.61 -7.93 1.40
CA VAL A 43 -7.85 -7.13 1.34
C VAL A 43 -8.88 -7.79 0.42
N TRP A 44 -10.13 -7.37 0.53
CA TRP A 44 -11.10 -7.49 -0.56
C TRP A 44 -11.05 -6.22 -1.40
N ILE A 45 -10.86 -6.35 -2.71
CA ILE A 45 -10.89 -5.22 -3.65
C ILE A 45 -12.32 -5.10 -4.16
N VAL A 46 -12.98 -3.98 -3.88
CA VAL A 46 -14.40 -3.77 -4.17
C VAL A 46 -14.58 -2.65 -5.20
N SER A 47 -15.01 -3.05 -6.39
CA SER A 47 -15.29 -2.15 -7.50
C SER A 47 -16.71 -1.60 -7.40
N TRP A 48 -16.89 -0.34 -7.78
CA TRP A 48 -18.15 0.37 -7.69
C TRP A 48 -18.32 1.37 -8.84
N THR A 49 -19.57 1.73 -9.13
CA THR A 49 -19.91 2.73 -10.16
C THR A 49 -21.26 3.37 -9.85
N SER A 50 -21.74 4.27 -10.73
CA SER A 50 -23.09 4.81 -10.58
C SER A 50 -24.14 3.75 -10.90
N GLU A 51 -25.24 3.74 -10.14
CA GLU A 51 -26.36 2.83 -10.38
C GLU A 51 -26.96 3.02 -11.78
N ALA A 52 -26.99 4.27 -12.27
CA ALA A 52 -27.47 4.61 -13.61
C ALA A 52 -26.60 3.99 -14.70
N PHE A 53 -25.27 4.07 -14.58
CA PHE A 53 -24.36 3.44 -15.54
C PHE A 53 -24.47 1.92 -15.49
N ALA A 54 -24.48 1.32 -14.29
CA ALA A 54 -24.59 -0.13 -14.13
C ALA A 54 -25.85 -0.72 -14.80
N ARG A 55 -26.96 0.02 -14.80
CA ARG A 55 -28.22 -0.41 -15.42
C ARG A 55 -28.29 -0.17 -16.94
N THR A 56 -27.75 0.95 -17.41
CA THR A 56 -28.01 1.45 -18.78
C THR A 56 -26.81 1.33 -19.71
N GLY A 57 -25.60 1.29 -19.17
CA GLY A 57 -24.36 1.42 -19.94
C GLY A 57 -24.14 2.79 -20.55
N ASP A 58 -24.98 3.80 -20.27
CA ASP A 58 -24.86 5.13 -20.86
C ASP A 58 -23.62 5.87 -20.31
N PRO A 59 -22.62 6.18 -21.16
CA PRO A 59 -21.36 6.79 -20.72
C PRO A 59 -21.52 8.13 -20.00
N ARG A 60 -22.66 8.82 -20.15
CA ARG A 60 -22.94 10.08 -19.41
C ARG A 60 -23.00 9.89 -17.90
N PHE A 61 -23.26 8.66 -17.44
CA PHE A 61 -23.28 8.32 -16.01
C PHE A 61 -21.98 7.65 -15.54
N LEU A 62 -20.98 7.53 -16.41
CA LEU A 62 -19.70 6.92 -16.08
C LEU A 62 -18.95 7.78 -15.06
N VAL A 63 -18.47 7.11 -14.00
CA VAL A 63 -17.65 7.74 -12.97
C VAL A 63 -16.19 7.47 -13.29
N LEU A 64 -15.45 8.51 -13.70
CA LEU A 64 -14.04 8.41 -14.09
C LEU A 64 -13.09 8.74 -12.93
N GLY A 65 -11.92 8.10 -12.93
CA GLY A 65 -10.81 8.41 -12.02
C GLY A 65 -10.92 7.82 -10.61
N ASN A 66 -12.05 7.21 -10.25
CA ASN A 66 -12.21 6.54 -8.97
C ASN A 66 -11.61 5.13 -9.01
N GLY A 67 -10.76 4.81 -8.05
CA GLY A 67 -10.31 3.44 -7.82
C GLY A 67 -11.25 2.66 -6.90
N PRO A 68 -11.01 1.34 -6.76
CA PRO A 68 -11.79 0.49 -5.88
C PRO A 68 -11.61 0.88 -4.41
N TYR A 69 -12.54 0.41 -3.58
CA TYR A 69 -12.30 0.36 -2.14
C TYR A 69 -11.51 -0.90 -1.78
N LEU A 70 -10.67 -0.79 -0.77
CA LEU A 70 -9.95 -1.91 -0.17
C LEU A 70 -10.54 -2.17 1.21
N VAL A 71 -11.02 -3.39 1.45
CA VAL A 71 -11.52 -3.79 2.77
C VAL A 71 -10.54 -4.76 3.40
N ASP A 72 -9.99 -4.38 4.54
CA ASP A 72 -9.03 -5.18 5.30
C ASP A 72 -9.62 -6.55 5.69
N ARG A 73 -8.93 -7.64 5.33
CA ARG A 73 -9.44 -9.00 5.60
C ARG A 73 -9.38 -9.40 7.07
N VAL A 74 -8.58 -8.75 7.91
CA VAL A 74 -8.42 -9.14 9.32
C VAL A 74 -9.39 -8.34 10.17
N ASP A 75 -9.42 -7.02 10.01
CA ASP A 75 -10.16 -6.12 10.91
C ASP A 75 -11.34 -5.40 10.25
N GLY A 76 -11.44 -5.44 8.92
CA GLY A 76 -12.53 -4.81 8.16
C GLY A 76 -12.38 -3.32 7.93
N GLY A 77 -11.21 -2.73 8.22
CA GLY A 77 -10.89 -1.35 7.85
C GLY A 77 -11.19 -1.07 6.38
N LEU A 78 -11.79 0.08 6.11
CA LEU A 78 -12.16 0.53 4.78
C LEU A 78 -11.17 1.58 4.31
N HIS A 79 -10.62 1.37 3.12
CA HIS A 79 -9.63 2.25 2.53
C HIS A 79 -9.96 2.54 1.07
N ARG A 80 -9.45 3.66 0.56
CA ARG A 80 -9.58 4.09 -0.83
C ARG A 80 -8.22 4.09 -1.49
N VAL A 81 -8.16 3.63 -2.74
CA VAL A 81 -6.97 3.70 -3.58
C VAL A 81 -7.31 4.38 -4.90
N GLY A 82 -6.36 5.09 -5.50
CA GLY A 82 -6.53 5.66 -6.84
C GLY A 82 -6.53 4.58 -7.93
N VAL A 83 -7.23 4.81 -9.04
CA VAL A 83 -7.34 3.81 -10.12
C VAL A 83 -5.99 3.40 -10.72
N VAL A 84 -5.06 4.35 -10.88
CA VAL A 84 -3.71 4.07 -11.40
C VAL A 84 -2.96 3.14 -10.46
N SER A 85 -2.95 3.47 -9.17
CA SER A 85 -2.27 2.69 -8.13
C SER A 85 -2.86 1.30 -7.99
N ALA A 86 -4.19 1.17 -8.06
CA ALA A 86 -4.89 -0.12 -8.05
C ALA A 86 -4.47 -1.01 -9.24
N LEU A 87 -4.25 -0.42 -10.42
CA LEU A 87 -3.82 -1.16 -11.62
C LEU A 87 -2.33 -1.48 -11.62
N SER A 88 -1.48 -0.61 -11.05
CA SER A 88 -0.03 -0.82 -10.99
C SER A 88 0.41 -1.75 -9.85
N GLY A 89 -0.44 -1.91 -8.82
CA GLY A 89 -0.10 -2.65 -7.61
C GLY A 89 0.76 -1.87 -6.61
N GLU A 90 1.11 -0.61 -6.91
CA GLU A 90 1.99 0.21 -6.06
C GLU A 90 1.41 0.45 -4.65
N TRP A 91 0.08 0.37 -4.51
CA TRP A 91 -0.62 0.48 -3.24
C TRP A 91 -0.23 -0.58 -2.22
N GLU A 92 0.23 -1.76 -2.63
CA GLU A 92 0.47 -2.89 -1.72
C GLU A 92 1.58 -2.62 -0.72
N ALA A 93 2.68 -2.00 -1.17
CA ALA A 93 3.81 -1.68 -0.30
C ALA A 93 3.41 -0.63 0.76
N ASP A 94 2.62 0.37 0.36
CA ASP A 94 2.05 1.36 1.26
C ASP A 94 1.07 0.71 2.24
N TYR A 95 0.21 -0.18 1.76
CA TYR A 95 -0.75 -0.89 2.60
C TYR A 95 -0.06 -1.76 3.64
N ARG A 96 0.92 -2.58 3.23
CA ARG A 96 1.67 -3.44 4.16
C ARG A 96 2.40 -2.61 5.21
N SER A 97 3.14 -1.58 4.80
CA SER A 97 3.98 -0.81 5.71
C SER A 97 3.19 0.12 6.63
N ARG A 98 2.29 0.94 6.08
CA ARG A 98 1.64 2.01 6.84
C ARG A 98 0.34 1.57 7.50
N ILE A 99 -0.49 0.83 6.77
CA ILE A 99 -1.80 0.38 7.26
C ILE A 99 -1.64 -0.85 8.16
N ARG A 100 -0.96 -1.89 7.65
CA ARG A 100 -0.78 -3.17 8.34
C ARG A 100 0.40 -3.22 9.29
N ARG A 101 1.34 -2.25 9.22
CA ARG A 101 2.59 -2.24 10.01
C ARG A 101 3.40 -3.54 9.83
N LEU A 102 3.30 -4.17 8.67
CA LEU A 102 4.06 -5.35 8.31
C LEU A 102 5.43 -4.94 7.77
N PRO A 103 6.48 -5.74 8.03
CA PRO A 103 7.77 -5.53 7.41
C PRO A 103 7.63 -5.70 5.89
N VAL A 104 8.07 -4.70 5.15
CA VAL A 104 8.13 -4.73 3.68
C VAL A 104 9.60 -4.81 3.30
N ARG A 105 9.94 -5.83 2.51
CA ARG A 105 11.28 -5.97 1.95
C ARG A 105 11.56 -4.81 1.00
N THR A 106 12.71 -4.19 1.15
CA THR A 106 13.12 -2.97 0.48
C THR A 106 14.31 -3.21 -0.47
N ALA A 107 14.60 -2.24 -1.32
CA ALA A 107 15.80 -2.25 -2.15
C ALA A 107 17.11 -2.33 -1.33
N VAL A 108 17.08 -1.94 -0.05
CA VAL A 108 18.22 -2.07 0.87
C VAL A 108 18.41 -3.54 1.27
N ASP A 109 17.33 -4.29 1.49
CA ASP A 109 17.42 -5.72 1.78
C ASP A 109 17.99 -6.49 0.58
N ASP A 110 17.55 -6.16 -0.64
CA ASP A 110 18.09 -6.75 -1.86
C ASP A 110 19.55 -6.35 -2.11
N LEU A 111 19.94 -5.13 -1.73
CA LEU A 111 21.34 -4.72 -1.71
C LEU A 111 22.13 -5.59 -0.72
N HIS A 112 21.63 -5.80 0.51
CA HIS A 112 22.33 -6.57 1.53
C HIS A 112 22.58 -8.01 1.09
N ASP A 113 21.56 -8.66 0.51
CA ASP A 113 21.70 -10.03 0.01
C ASP A 113 22.73 -10.10 -1.12
N ALA A 114 22.66 -9.20 -2.10
CA ALA A 114 23.63 -9.13 -3.18
C ALA A 114 25.07 -8.91 -2.68
N LEU A 115 25.26 -8.10 -1.63
CA LEU A 115 26.58 -7.86 -1.04
C LEU A 115 27.12 -9.09 -0.32
N ARG A 116 26.27 -9.82 0.42
CA ARG A 116 26.65 -11.08 1.09
C ARG A 116 27.04 -12.13 0.06
N GLU A 117 26.27 -12.28 -1.01
CA GLU A 117 26.57 -13.20 -2.10
C GLU A 117 27.91 -12.87 -2.78
N VAL A 118 28.13 -11.60 -3.15
CA VAL A 118 29.39 -11.17 -3.78
C VAL A 118 30.58 -11.36 -2.83
N ALA A 119 30.40 -11.07 -1.53
CA ALA A 119 31.46 -11.28 -0.55
C ALA A 119 31.82 -12.76 -0.40
N ALA A 120 30.84 -13.66 -0.41
CA ALA A 120 31.06 -15.09 -0.36
C ALA A 120 31.78 -15.61 -1.62
N ALA A 121 31.43 -15.09 -2.81
CA ALA A 121 31.99 -15.57 -4.07
C ALA A 121 33.36 -14.95 -4.42
N ARG A 122 33.58 -13.67 -4.12
CA ARG A 122 34.70 -12.87 -4.63
C ARG A 122 35.43 -12.06 -3.54
N GLY A 123 35.03 -12.22 -2.29
CA GLY A 123 35.63 -11.56 -1.15
C GLY A 123 35.10 -10.14 -0.90
N ARG A 124 35.44 -9.64 0.29
CA ARG A 124 34.95 -8.37 0.85
C ARG A 124 35.16 -7.17 -0.06
N PHE A 125 36.34 -7.03 -0.67
CA PHE A 125 36.65 -5.88 -1.51
C PHE A 125 35.83 -5.84 -2.80
N ALA A 126 35.44 -7.00 -3.34
CA ALA A 126 34.50 -7.06 -4.46
C ALA A 126 33.11 -6.55 -4.04
N ALA A 127 32.63 -6.93 -2.86
CA ALA A 127 31.38 -6.42 -2.33
C ALA A 127 31.43 -4.90 -2.07
N VAL A 128 32.55 -4.37 -1.54
CA VAL A 128 32.76 -2.91 -1.39
C VAL A 128 32.69 -2.20 -2.73
N ARG A 129 33.27 -2.79 -3.79
CA ARG A 129 33.19 -2.23 -5.15
C ARG A 129 31.75 -2.23 -5.67
N THR A 130 31.01 -3.31 -5.47
CA THR A 130 29.59 -3.41 -5.84
C THR A 130 28.75 -2.38 -5.08
N LEU A 131 28.94 -2.24 -3.77
CA LEU A 131 28.27 -1.23 -2.94
C LEU A 131 28.49 0.17 -3.51
N ARG A 132 29.74 0.56 -3.76
CA ARG A 132 30.06 1.88 -4.30
C ARG A 132 29.56 2.12 -5.71
N GLY A 133 29.37 1.06 -6.50
CA GLY A 133 28.71 1.16 -7.81
C GLY A 133 27.23 1.54 -7.69
N LYS A 134 26.54 1.06 -6.65
CA LYS A 134 25.12 1.37 -6.38
C LYS A 134 24.92 2.62 -5.52
N LEU A 135 25.85 2.89 -4.60
CA LEU A 135 25.84 4.00 -3.65
C LEU A 135 27.14 4.82 -3.77
N PRO A 136 27.29 5.62 -4.84
CA PRO A 136 28.48 6.43 -5.06
C PRO A 136 28.66 7.53 -4.01
N VAL A 137 27.58 7.92 -3.31
CA VAL A 137 27.59 8.88 -2.20
C VAL A 137 28.44 8.41 -1.01
N LEU A 138 28.58 7.09 -0.83
CA LEU A 138 29.40 6.54 0.25
C LEU A 138 30.89 6.63 -0.10
N PRO A 139 31.69 7.38 0.66
CA PRO A 139 33.13 7.43 0.45
C PRO A 139 33.77 6.07 0.76
N PRO A 140 34.97 5.78 0.20
CA PRO A 140 35.65 4.50 0.38
C PRO A 140 35.72 3.95 1.82
N PRO A 141 36.10 4.74 2.85
CA PRO A 141 36.15 4.23 4.23
C PRO A 141 34.77 3.87 4.77
N GLU A 142 33.72 4.64 4.44
CA GLU A 142 32.36 4.34 4.88
C GLU A 142 31.79 3.10 4.16
N ALA A 143 32.09 2.92 2.87
CA ALA A 143 31.69 1.73 2.15
C ALA A 143 32.37 0.46 2.70
N LEU A 144 33.65 0.55 3.08
CA LEU A 144 34.36 -0.55 3.74
C LEU A 144 33.75 -0.86 5.11
N ALA A 145 33.47 0.16 5.92
CA ALA A 145 32.83 0.00 7.22
C ALA A 145 31.43 -0.63 7.10
N TYR A 146 30.65 -0.17 6.12
CA TYR A 146 29.32 -0.72 5.83
C TYR A 146 29.39 -2.22 5.54
N VAL A 147 30.21 -2.63 4.56
CA VAL A 147 30.30 -4.05 4.16
C VAL A 147 30.88 -4.89 5.28
N SER A 148 31.90 -4.41 6.01
CA SER A 148 32.51 -5.20 7.08
C SER A 148 31.51 -5.51 8.18
N ALA A 149 30.79 -4.49 8.66
CA ALA A 149 29.74 -4.67 9.67
C ALA A 149 28.56 -5.51 9.16
N LEU A 150 28.14 -5.34 7.89
CA LEU A 150 27.07 -6.14 7.28
C LEU A 150 27.42 -7.65 7.22
N LEU A 151 28.69 -7.99 7.04
CA LEU A 151 29.14 -9.39 7.04
C LEU A 151 29.23 -9.97 8.45
N GLU A 152 29.34 -9.11 9.47
CA GLU A 152 29.36 -9.49 10.89
C GLU A 152 27.95 -9.44 11.52
N GLY A 153 26.99 -8.82 10.85
CA GLY A 153 25.60 -8.67 11.29
C GLY A 153 24.90 -7.54 10.54
N ASP A 154 24.72 -6.41 11.22
CA ASP A 154 24.03 -5.24 10.70
C ASP A 154 24.98 -4.08 10.35
N PRO A 155 24.72 -3.33 9.28
CA PRO A 155 25.50 -2.15 8.95
C PRO A 155 25.30 -1.03 9.99
N PRO A 156 26.25 -0.10 10.13
CA PRO A 156 26.12 1.00 11.08
C PRO A 156 24.89 1.85 10.75
N VAL A 157 24.05 2.14 11.75
CA VAL A 157 22.75 2.83 11.60
C VAL A 157 22.84 4.09 10.76
N ARG A 158 23.88 4.92 10.96
CA ARG A 158 24.10 6.13 10.16
C ARG A 158 24.24 5.83 8.67
N LEU A 159 24.99 4.81 8.30
CA LEU A 159 25.24 4.47 6.90
C LEU A 159 24.05 3.74 6.29
N LEU A 160 23.34 2.94 7.09
CA LEU A 160 22.06 2.36 6.69
C LEU A 160 21.03 3.42 6.36
N ALA A 161 20.97 4.52 7.13
CA ALA A 161 20.10 5.65 6.85
C ALA A 161 20.43 6.31 5.51
N VAL A 162 21.72 6.47 5.17
CA VAL A 162 22.14 6.96 3.85
C VAL A 162 21.70 6.00 2.75
N ALA A 163 22.00 4.71 2.88
CA ALA A 163 21.58 3.70 1.90
C ALA A 163 20.05 3.67 1.70
N THR A 164 19.28 3.83 2.78
CA THR A 164 17.82 3.89 2.74
C THR A 164 17.35 5.13 2.00
N GLY A 165 17.90 6.32 2.32
CA GLY A 165 17.53 7.57 1.66
C GLY A 165 17.83 7.60 0.16
N GLU A 166 18.89 6.90 -0.26
CA GLU A 166 19.27 6.82 -1.67
C GLU A 166 18.51 5.74 -2.46
N LEU A 167 18.21 4.59 -1.84
CA LEU A 167 17.69 3.41 -2.55
C LEU A 167 16.20 3.17 -2.35
N VAL A 168 15.61 3.70 -1.29
CA VAL A 168 14.18 3.54 -1.01
C VAL A 168 13.52 4.87 -1.33
N PRO A 169 12.79 4.97 -2.46
CA PRO A 169 12.01 6.16 -2.74
C PRO A 169 11.10 6.45 -1.54
N PRO A 170 10.91 7.74 -1.18
CA PRO A 170 9.97 8.08 -0.12
C PRO A 170 8.61 7.49 -0.48
N LEU A 171 8.09 6.66 0.42
CA LEU A 171 6.80 6.01 0.25
C LEU A 171 5.74 7.09 0.07
N ARG A 172 5.12 7.13 -1.10
CA ARG A 172 3.97 8.00 -1.37
C ARG A 172 2.74 7.30 -0.81
N PRO A 173 1.89 7.99 -0.03
CA PRO A 173 0.65 7.40 0.43
C PRO A 173 -0.27 7.21 -0.78
N GLU A 174 -0.45 5.95 -1.17
CA GLU A 174 -1.33 5.52 -2.26
C GLU A 174 -2.72 5.16 -1.73
N VAL A 175 -2.79 4.81 -0.44
CA VAL A 175 -4.00 4.33 0.23
C VAL A 175 -4.50 5.34 1.26
N GLU A 176 -5.75 5.75 1.16
CA GLU A 176 -6.39 6.61 2.16
C GLU A 176 -7.29 5.78 3.08
N THR A 177 -7.14 5.93 4.39
CA THR A 177 -8.04 5.28 5.35
C THR A 177 -9.34 6.06 5.44
N VAL A 178 -10.44 5.40 5.10
CA VAL A 178 -11.81 5.93 5.21
C VAL A 178 -12.39 5.58 6.58
N LEU A 179 -12.20 4.34 7.02
CA LEU A 179 -12.54 3.86 8.36
C LEU A 179 -11.47 2.88 8.82
N SER A 180 -10.87 3.14 9.97
CA SER A 180 -9.93 2.21 10.59
C SER A 180 -10.65 0.96 11.11
N GLY A 181 -9.93 -0.16 11.24
CA GLY A 181 -10.48 -1.38 11.83
C GLY A 181 -10.99 -1.20 13.27
N SER A 182 -10.42 -0.27 14.03
CA SER A 182 -10.95 0.13 15.36
C SER A 182 -12.33 0.76 15.26
N GLU A 183 -12.51 1.72 14.36
CA GLU A 183 -13.80 2.39 14.15
C GLU A 183 -14.86 1.41 13.63
N VAL A 184 -14.46 0.47 12.76
CA VAL A 184 -15.36 -0.60 12.29
C VAL A 184 -15.82 -1.49 13.44
N ARG A 185 -14.93 -1.85 14.37
CA ARG A 185 -15.29 -2.64 15.56
C ARG A 185 -16.20 -1.87 16.51
N GLU A 186 -15.97 -0.57 16.66
CA GLU A 186 -16.80 0.29 17.52
C GLU A 186 -18.22 0.41 16.96
N ARG A 187 -18.38 0.67 15.66
CA ARG A 187 -19.70 0.73 15.02
C ARG A 187 -20.50 -0.56 15.18
N ARG A 188 -19.82 -1.71 15.00
CA ARG A 188 -20.44 -3.04 15.25
C ARG A 188 -20.88 -3.24 16.70
N ARG A 189 -20.19 -2.65 17.68
CA ARG A 189 -20.60 -2.70 19.09
C ARG A 189 -21.74 -1.75 19.40
N SER A 190 -21.78 -0.60 18.74
CA SER A 190 -22.81 0.43 18.95
C SER A 190 -24.14 0.15 18.22
N GLY A 191 -24.16 -0.78 17.26
CA GLY A 191 -25.36 -1.13 16.50
C GLY A 191 -25.75 -0.10 15.42
N GLU A 192 -24.79 0.75 15.02
CA GLU A 192 -24.91 1.72 13.92
C GLU A 192 -24.36 1.17 12.58
#